data_AF-A0A1F2VBH1-F1
#
_entry.id   AF-A0A1F2VBH1-F1
#
_cell.length_a   1.000
_cell.length_b   1.000
_cell.length_c   1.000
_cell.angle_alpha   90.00
_cell.angle_beta   90.00
_cell.angle_gamma   90.00
#
_symmetry.space_group_name_H-M   'P 1'
#
loop_
_entity.id
_entity.type
_entity.pdbx_description
1 polymer ?
#
loop_
_entity_poly.entity_id
_entity_poly.type
_entity_poly.pdbx_seq_one_letter_code
_entity_poly.pdbx_strand_id
1 'polypeptide(L)'
;MGYFYSFGDALALPRQSALKWDNRAFDIRSCLKDKTKLDPVYTSPLGALFSADCMAVLPHIKDAVVDTVFADPPFNLGKEYGENCNDQKSHDEYLKWCKAWIADCVRTIKPGGAFFLYNLPKWNVLLGFYLTELG
;
A
#
# COMPACT_ATOMS: atom_id res chain seq x y z
N MET A 1 -14.75 -42.55 -30.04
CA MET A 1 -13.45 -41.84 -29.94
C MET A 1 -13.45 -41.10 -28.61
N GLY A 2 -13.01 -41.75 -27.53
CA GLY A 2 -13.01 -41.16 -26.18
C GLY A 2 -11.61 -40.72 -25.80
N TYR A 3 -11.45 -39.46 -25.42
CA TYR A 3 -10.19 -38.96 -24.86
C TYR A 3 -10.19 -39.23 -23.35
N PHE A 4 -9.37 -40.20 -22.92
CA PHE A 4 -8.98 -40.35 -21.53
C PHE A 4 -7.85 -39.36 -21.24
N TYR A 5 -8.09 -38.38 -20.36
CA TYR A 5 -7.02 -37.60 -19.76
C TYR A 5 -6.38 -38.44 -18.64
N SER A 6 -5.14 -38.86 -18.85
CA SER A 6 -4.29 -39.36 -17.77
C SER A 6 -3.80 -38.16 -16.97
N PHE A 7 -4.15 -38.08 -15.69
CA PHE A 7 -3.52 -37.14 -14.75
C PHE A 7 -2.10 -37.64 -14.47
N GLY A 8 -1.18 -37.30 -15.37
CA GLY A 8 0.26 -37.46 -15.18
C GLY A 8 0.78 -36.40 -14.21
N ASP A 9 1.56 -36.87 -13.25
CA ASP A 9 2.40 -36.16 -12.29
C ASP A 9 1.68 -35.21 -11.32
N ALA A 10 1.77 -35.55 -10.04
CA ALA A 10 1.45 -34.67 -8.93
C ALA A 10 2.26 -33.37 -9.08
N LEU A 11 1.62 -32.33 -9.59
CA LEU A 11 2.15 -30.97 -9.63
C LEU A 11 2.66 -30.65 -8.22
N ALA A 12 3.98 -30.54 -8.08
CA ALA A 12 4.61 -30.14 -6.83
C ALA A 12 3.97 -28.80 -6.41
N LEU A 13 3.17 -28.83 -5.35
CA LEU A 13 2.53 -27.63 -4.83
C LEU A 13 3.63 -26.58 -4.61
N PRO A 14 3.46 -25.34 -5.09
CA PRO A 14 4.43 -24.29 -4.84
C PRO A 14 4.59 -24.14 -3.32
N ARG A 15 5.76 -24.53 -2.81
CA ARG A 15 6.13 -24.33 -1.41
C ARG A 15 6.84 -23.00 -1.29
N GLN A 16 6.16 -22.02 -0.69
CA GLN A 16 6.82 -20.81 -0.22
C GLN A 16 7.91 -21.22 0.77
N SER A 17 9.17 -20.96 0.46
CA SER A 17 10.26 -21.16 1.42
C SER A 17 10.00 -20.33 2.66
N ALA A 18 10.29 -20.86 3.84
CA ALA A 18 10.22 -20.09 5.07
C ALA A 18 11.03 -18.80 4.93
N LEU A 19 10.45 -17.68 5.35
CA LEU A 19 11.14 -16.39 5.37
C LEU A 19 12.36 -16.53 6.29
N LYS A 20 13.55 -16.44 5.70
CA LYS A 20 14.78 -16.37 6.48
C LYS A 20 14.95 -14.92 6.91
N TRP A 21 14.80 -14.68 8.19
CA TRP A 21 15.12 -13.38 8.75
C TRP A 21 16.62 -13.14 8.59
N ASP A 22 17.00 -12.10 7.84
CA ASP A 22 18.36 -11.61 7.89
C ASP A 22 18.46 -10.51 8.95
N ASN A 23 19.63 -10.36 9.56
CA ASN A 23 19.85 -9.32 10.57
C ASN A 23 20.12 -7.95 9.95
N ARG A 24 19.69 -7.68 8.71
CA ARG A 24 19.89 -6.36 8.11
C ARG A 24 18.94 -5.38 8.79
N ALA A 25 19.51 -4.30 9.31
CA ALA A 25 18.74 -3.19 9.81
C ALA A 25 18.06 -2.45 8.64
N PHE A 26 16.78 -2.15 8.82
CA PHE A 26 16.03 -1.29 7.92
C PHE A 26 16.66 0.12 7.90
N ASP A 27 17.00 0.60 6.70
CA ASP A 27 17.46 1.97 6.48
C ASP A 27 16.41 2.78 5.71
N ILE A 28 15.73 3.68 6.41
CA ILE A 28 14.72 4.56 5.81
C ILE A 28 15.28 5.51 4.73
N ARG A 29 16.56 5.90 4.83
CA ARG A 29 17.18 6.81 3.85
C ARG A 29 17.29 6.16 2.47
N SER A 30 17.38 4.83 2.42
CA SER A 30 17.34 4.07 1.17
C SER A 30 16.02 4.29 0.41
N CYS A 31 14.91 4.49 1.11
CA CYS A 31 13.57 4.69 0.56
C CYS A 31 13.21 6.15 0.28
N LEU A 32 13.88 7.12 0.89
CA LEU A 32 13.57 8.55 0.75
C LEU A 32 14.31 9.18 -0.45
N LYS A 33 13.66 10.14 -1.12
CA LYS A 33 14.26 10.99 -2.16
C LYS A 33 15.35 11.89 -1.56
N ASP A 34 16.32 12.27 -2.39
CA ASP A 34 17.44 13.13 -1.96
C ASP A 34 16.93 14.49 -1.45
N LYS A 35 17.63 15.07 -0.47
CA LYS A 35 17.37 16.39 0.13
C LYS A 35 16.03 16.54 0.89
N THR A 36 15.34 15.44 1.16
CA THR A 36 14.15 15.42 2.01
C THR A 36 14.49 15.82 3.46
N LYS A 37 13.73 16.77 4.03
CA LYS A 37 13.77 17.16 5.45
C LYS A 37 12.74 16.40 6.31
N LEU A 38 12.36 15.20 5.89
CA LEU A 38 11.42 14.35 6.59
C LEU A 38 12.21 13.44 7.53
N ASP A 39 12.03 13.65 8.83
CA ASP A 39 12.62 12.80 9.86
C ASP A 39 11.53 11.97 10.53
N PRO A 40 11.74 10.65 10.69
CA PRO A 40 10.80 9.80 11.41
C PRO A 40 10.78 10.16 12.89
N VAL A 41 9.61 10.04 13.52
CA VAL A 41 9.46 10.22 14.98
C VAL A 41 9.99 9.02 15.77
N TYR A 42 10.13 7.87 15.11
CA TYR A 42 10.68 6.66 15.70
C TYR A 42 11.33 5.78 14.62
N THR A 43 12.46 5.16 14.95
CA THR A 43 13.18 4.19 14.10
C THR A 43 13.60 2.98 14.91
N SER A 44 13.52 1.81 14.28
CA SER A 44 14.06 0.56 14.80
C SER A 44 14.77 -0.20 13.67
N PRO A 45 15.47 -1.31 13.98
CA PRO A 45 16.01 -2.18 12.93
C PRO A 45 14.96 -2.73 11.96
N LEU A 46 13.67 -2.63 12.27
CA LEU A 46 12.58 -3.20 11.44
C LEU A 46 11.79 -2.15 10.65
N GLY A 47 12.00 -0.87 10.91
CA GLY A 47 11.13 0.14 10.31
C GLY A 47 11.30 1.55 10.87
N ALA A 48 10.62 2.48 10.23
CA ALA A 48 10.51 3.87 10.64
C ALA A 48 9.02 4.28 10.73
N LEU A 49 8.70 5.13 11.70
CA LEU A 49 7.37 5.69 11.92
C LEU A 49 7.41 7.20 11.70
N PHE A 50 6.44 7.71 10.95
CA PHE A 50 6.22 9.13 10.73
C PHE A 50 4.91 9.56 11.39
N SER A 51 4.95 10.64 12.17
CA SER A 51 3.74 11.28 12.71
C SER A 51 3.44 12.52 11.89
N ALA A 52 2.82 12.32 10.74
CA ALA A 52 2.47 13.37 9.79
C ALA A 52 1.31 12.91 8.89
N ASP A 53 0.71 13.85 8.18
CA ASP A 53 -0.21 13.53 7.08
C ASP A 53 0.55 12.69 6.03
N CYS A 54 -0.03 11.57 5.60
CA CYS A 54 0.56 10.73 4.58
C CYS A 54 0.75 11.50 3.25
N MET A 55 -0.12 12.47 2.96
CA MET A 55 0.00 13.36 1.81
C MET A 55 1.25 14.24 1.88
N ALA A 56 1.78 14.50 3.07
CA ALA A 56 3.06 15.20 3.25
C ALA A 56 4.25 14.24 3.20
N VAL A 57 4.06 12.95 3.53
CA VAL A 57 5.14 11.94 3.60
C VAL A 57 5.38 11.27 2.24
N LEU A 58 4.33 10.78 1.59
CA LEU A 58 4.41 9.97 0.37
C LEU A 58 5.18 10.65 -0.79
N PRO A 59 5.06 11.97 -1.03
CA PRO A 59 5.83 12.65 -2.08
C PRO A 59 7.35 12.53 -1.90
N HIS A 60 7.83 12.31 -0.67
CA HIS A 60 9.25 12.15 -0.34
C HIS A 60 9.77 10.71 -0.47
N ILE A 61 8.89 9.73 -0.62
CA ILE A 61 9.27 8.33 -0.86
C ILE A 61 9.64 8.15 -2.34
N LYS A 62 10.74 7.45 -2.62
CA LYS A 62 11.20 7.13 -3.99
C LYS A 62 10.17 6.27 -4.73
N ASP A 63 10.25 6.33 -6.05
CA ASP A 63 9.44 5.51 -6.94
C ASP A 63 9.97 4.06 -6.89
N ALA A 64 9.08 3.08 -7.05
CA ALA A 64 9.42 1.65 -7.14
C ALA A 64 10.41 1.15 -6.06
N VAL A 65 10.14 1.47 -4.78
CA VAL A 65 11.02 1.13 -3.65
C VAL A 65 10.37 0.19 -2.63
N VAL A 66 9.05 0.08 -2.61
CA VAL A 66 8.33 -0.85 -1.71
C VAL A 66 7.75 -2.04 -2.47
N ASP A 67 7.74 -3.19 -1.82
CA ASP A 67 7.15 -4.41 -2.38
C ASP A 67 5.64 -4.50 -2.09
N THR A 68 5.16 -3.82 -1.06
CA THR A 68 3.75 -3.88 -0.64
C THR A 68 3.31 -2.59 0.02
N VAL A 69 2.09 -2.15 -0.30
CA VAL A 69 1.35 -1.11 0.41
C VAL A 69 0.11 -1.73 1.05
N PHE A 70 -0.15 -1.38 2.31
CA PHE A 70 -1.39 -1.68 3.00
C PHE A 70 -2.01 -0.37 3.48
N ALA A 71 -3.28 -0.13 3.16
CA ALA A 71 -3.99 1.08 3.54
C ALA A 71 -5.37 0.75 4.13
N ASP A 72 -5.65 1.34 5.30
CA ASP A 72 -6.94 1.33 6.01
C ASP A 72 -7.36 2.78 6.29
N PRO A 73 -7.85 3.51 5.27
CA PRO A 73 -8.28 4.90 5.43
C PRO A 73 -9.62 4.98 6.20
N PRO A 74 -9.95 6.14 6.78
CA PRO A 74 -11.29 6.39 7.35
C PRO A 74 -12.39 6.11 6.33
N PHE A 75 -13.50 5.48 6.76
CA PHE A 75 -14.55 4.98 5.84
C PHE A 75 -15.60 6.02 5.43
N ASN A 76 -15.41 7.27 5.83
CA ASN A 76 -16.31 8.39 5.62
C ASN A 76 -17.70 8.16 6.24
N LEU A 77 -17.72 7.70 7.50
CA LEU A 77 -18.93 7.35 8.24
C LEU A 77 -19.30 8.39 9.31
N GLY A 78 -18.60 9.52 9.36
CA GLY A 78 -18.77 10.56 10.37
C GLY A 78 -18.25 10.14 11.75
N LYS A 79 -17.28 9.22 11.80
CA LYS A 79 -16.68 8.79 13.07
C LYS A 79 -15.63 9.78 13.56
N GLU A 80 -15.55 9.94 14.88
CA GLU A 80 -14.54 10.79 15.51
C GLU A 80 -13.24 9.99 15.70
N TYR A 81 -12.23 10.31 14.89
CA TYR A 81 -10.89 9.74 14.97
C TYR A 81 -9.88 10.81 15.42
N GLY A 82 -10.07 11.35 16.62
CA GLY A 82 -9.24 12.42 17.17
C GLY A 82 -9.28 13.72 16.35
N GLU A 83 -8.38 14.65 16.66
CA GLU A 83 -8.41 16.01 16.11
C GLU A 83 -7.98 16.12 14.65
N ASN A 84 -7.22 15.14 14.14
CA ASN A 84 -6.57 15.21 12.83
C ASN A 84 -7.30 14.45 11.71
N CYS A 85 -8.55 14.06 11.93
CA CYS A 85 -9.32 13.29 10.96
C CYS A 85 -10.71 13.88 10.74
N ASN A 86 -10.99 14.28 9.49
CA ASN A 86 -12.35 14.57 9.04
C ASN A 86 -12.89 13.36 8.27
N ASP A 87 -13.69 12.54 8.95
CA ASP A 87 -14.38 11.35 8.42
C ASP A 87 -15.79 11.67 7.89
N GLN A 88 -16.07 12.95 7.58
CA GLN A 88 -17.38 13.41 7.09
C GLN A 88 -17.21 14.32 5.87
N LYS A 89 -16.46 13.85 4.88
CA LYS A 89 -16.26 14.53 3.60
C LYS A 89 -17.47 14.30 2.68
N SER A 90 -17.71 15.22 1.76
CA SER A 90 -18.63 14.92 0.65
C SER A 90 -18.11 13.74 -0.18
N HIS A 91 -18.99 13.10 -0.95
CA HIS A 91 -18.64 11.95 -1.77
C HIS A 91 -17.45 12.23 -2.71
N ASP A 92 -17.49 13.36 -3.42
CA ASP A 92 -16.47 13.74 -4.39
C ASP A 92 -15.16 14.13 -3.72
N GLU A 93 -15.22 14.84 -2.59
CA GLU A 93 -14.02 15.19 -1.81
C GLU A 93 -13.34 13.95 -1.24
N TYR A 94 -14.11 12.97 -0.74
CA TYR A 94 -13.57 11.72 -0.24
C TYR A 94 -12.87 10.94 -1.36
N LEU A 95 -13.52 10.79 -2.52
CA LEU A 95 -12.91 10.11 -3.67
C LEU A 95 -11.68 10.84 -4.18
N LYS A 96 -11.73 12.17 -4.31
CA LYS A 96 -10.58 12.98 -4.74
C LYS A 96 -9.40 12.82 -3.79
N TRP A 97 -9.66 12.85 -2.49
CA TRP A 97 -8.64 12.62 -1.47
C TRP A 97 -8.05 11.21 -1.56
N CYS A 98 -8.90 10.18 -1.67
CA CYS A 98 -8.48 8.79 -1.86
C CYS A 98 -7.59 8.60 -3.10
N LYS A 99 -8.02 9.12 -4.25
CA LYS A 99 -7.26 9.03 -5.49
C LYS A 99 -5.88 9.66 -5.37
N ALA A 100 -5.75 10.76 -4.63
CA ALA A 100 -4.48 11.47 -4.47
C ALA A 100 -3.42 10.63 -3.74
N TRP A 101 -3.72 10.09 -2.55
CA TRP A 101 -2.74 9.24 -1.85
C TRP A 101 -2.59 7.86 -2.51
N ILE A 102 -3.62 7.32 -3.18
CA ILE A 102 -3.51 6.07 -3.94
C ILE A 102 -2.48 6.22 -5.07
N ALA A 103 -2.56 7.30 -5.85
CA ALA A 103 -1.62 7.52 -6.96
C ALA A 103 -0.17 7.59 -6.46
N ASP A 104 0.05 8.27 -5.33
CA ASP A 104 1.35 8.34 -4.69
C ASP A 104 1.83 6.97 -4.18
N CYS A 105 0.96 6.19 -3.55
CA CYS A 105 1.26 4.82 -3.14
C CYS A 105 1.63 3.93 -4.33
N VAL A 106 0.84 3.94 -5.42
CA VAL A 106 1.10 3.14 -6.63
C VAL A 106 2.48 3.46 -7.21
N ARG A 107 2.85 4.74 -7.29
CA ARG A 107 4.19 5.18 -7.74
C ARG A 107 5.32 4.55 -6.92
N THR A 108 5.14 4.36 -5.61
CA THR A 108 6.18 3.78 -4.73
C THR A 108 6.34 2.27 -4.88
N ILE A 109 5.36 1.57 -5.44
CA ILE A 109 5.35 0.11 -5.54
C ILE A 109 6.27 -0.36 -6.68
N LYS A 110 7.10 -1.37 -6.41
CA LYS A 110 7.95 -2.02 -7.41
C LYS A 110 7.12 -2.80 -8.43
N PRO A 111 7.63 -3.02 -9.66
CA PRO A 111 7.03 -3.98 -10.58
C PRO A 111 6.83 -5.36 -9.93
N GLY A 112 5.60 -5.87 -9.94
CA GLY A 112 5.22 -7.12 -9.28
C GLY A 112 4.89 -7.01 -7.78
N GLY A 113 4.92 -5.80 -7.21
CA GLY A 113 4.45 -5.54 -5.85
C GLY A 113 2.92 -5.53 -5.74
N ALA A 114 2.43 -5.39 -4.51
CA ALA A 114 1.00 -5.51 -4.21
C ALA A 114 0.45 -4.29 -3.44
N PHE A 115 -0.80 -3.93 -3.73
CA PHE A 115 -1.56 -2.92 -3.00
C PHE A 115 -2.77 -3.58 -2.34
N PHE A 116 -2.86 -3.47 -1.01
CA PHE A 116 -4.02 -3.92 -0.24
C PHE A 116 -4.79 -2.71 0.31
N LEU A 117 -6.05 -2.58 -0.11
CA LEU A 117 -6.96 -1.52 0.33
C LEU A 117 -8.10 -2.11 1.17
N TYR A 118 -8.13 -1.78 2.45
CA TYR A 118 -9.22 -2.12 3.34
C TYR A 118 -10.21 -0.95 3.45
N ASN A 119 -11.42 -1.13 2.90
CA ASN A 119 -12.46 -0.11 2.90
C ASN A 119 -13.84 -0.75 2.64
N LEU A 120 -14.90 0.05 2.72
CA LEU A 120 -16.26 -0.40 2.40
C LEU A 120 -16.40 -0.76 0.90
N PRO A 121 -17.24 -1.75 0.54
CA PRO A 121 -17.50 -2.12 -0.85
C PRO A 121 -17.88 -0.93 -1.75
N LYS A 122 -18.69 0.01 -1.24
CA LYS A 122 -19.08 1.24 -1.94
C LYS A 122 -17.87 2.02 -2.48
N TRP A 123 -16.82 2.14 -1.66
CA TRP A 123 -15.61 2.88 -2.03
C TRP A 123 -14.69 2.01 -2.87
N ASN A 124 -14.52 0.74 -2.52
CA ASN A 124 -13.64 -0.19 -3.21
C ASN A 124 -14.03 -0.44 -4.67
N VAL A 125 -15.32 -0.39 -5.04
CA VAL A 125 -15.74 -0.49 -6.45
C VAL A 125 -15.15 0.66 -7.28
N LEU A 126 -15.22 1.90 -6.76
CA LEU A 126 -14.75 3.08 -7.47
C LEU A 126 -13.22 3.23 -7.43
N LEU A 127 -12.62 2.93 -6.29
CA LEU A 127 -11.17 3.00 -6.10
C LEU A 127 -10.45 1.84 -6.81
N GLY A 128 -11.07 0.67 -6.89
CA GLY A 128 -10.56 -0.47 -7.68
C GLY A 128 -10.56 -0.19 -9.19
N PHE A 129 -11.59 0.50 -9.70
CA PHE A 129 -11.57 1.00 -11.08
C PHE A 129 -10.41 1.97 -11.28
N TYR A 130 -10.24 2.94 -10.38
CA TYR A 130 -9.14 3.90 -10.46
C TYR A 130 -7.75 3.24 -10.39
N LEU A 131 -7.58 2.21 -9.56
CA LEU A 131 -6.34 1.42 -9.53
C LEU A 131 -6.07 0.77 -10.89
N THR A 132 -7.10 0.23 -11.55
CA THR A 132 -6.98 -0.31 -12.92
C THR A 132 -6.52 0.74 -13.94
N GLU A 133 -6.95 1.99 -13.78
CA GLU A 133 -6.52 3.10 -14.66
C GLU A 133 -5.04 3.45 -14.50
N LEU A 134 -4.43 3.15 -13.35
CA LEU A 134 -3.03 3.46 -13.06
C LEU A 134 -2.03 2.42 -13.58
N GLY A 135 -2.50 1.21 -13.93
CA GLY A 135 -1.70 0.09 -14.45
C GLY A 135 -1.53 -1.04 -13.45
#